data_AF-A0A7W4CWQ2-F1
#
_entry.id   AF-A0A7W4CWQ2-F1
#
_cell.length_a   1.000
_cell.length_b   1.000
_cell.length_c   1.000
_cell.angle_alpha   90.00
_cell.angle_beta   90.00
_cell.angle_gamma   90.00
#
_symmetry.space_group_name_H-M   'P 1'
#
loop_
_entity.id
_entity.type
_entity.pdbx_description
1 polymer ?
#
loop_
_entity_poly.entity_id
_entity_poly.type
_entity_poly.pdbx_seq_one_letter_code
_entity_poly.pdbx_strand_id
1 'polypeptide(L)'
;MLMKQVPKVPESANQITLTVGGNDVGFMTVAQACAEAPSRCQGAILAAADKLGDMGADLGLLITALKTQAPKATIFVTGYPQIFQPSLTEGCPALPLIPLDALYAADSAGDGALRRSIWPTHAVVPAALRSPATHPRDANPTPQCGAP
;
A
#
# COMPACT_ATOMS: atom_id res chain seq x y z
N MET A 1 17.91 0.59 -7.86
CA MET A 1 18.63 0.87 -6.58
C MET A 1 18.55 -0.29 -5.58
N LEU A 2 17.41 -0.98 -5.46
CA LEU A 2 17.22 -2.12 -4.54
C LEU A 2 18.16 -3.31 -4.79
N MET A 3 18.52 -3.60 -6.04
CA MET A 3 19.43 -4.70 -6.38
C MET A 3 20.81 -4.64 -5.70
N LYS A 4 21.27 -3.44 -5.32
CA LYS A 4 22.54 -3.27 -4.58
C LYS A 4 22.47 -3.80 -3.14
N GLN A 5 21.27 -4.08 -2.63
CA GLN A 5 21.06 -4.65 -1.30
C GLN A 5 21.12 -6.18 -1.31
N VAL A 6 20.89 -6.84 -2.45
CA VAL A 6 20.86 -8.31 -2.57
C VAL A 6 22.16 -8.96 -2.07
N PRO A 7 23.36 -8.51 -2.46
CA PRO A 7 24.61 -9.15 -1.99
C PRO A 7 24.87 -9.00 -0.48
N LYS A 8 24.10 -8.15 0.22
CA LYS A 8 24.21 -7.99 1.68
C LYS A 8 23.41 -9.04 2.45
N VAL A 9 22.56 -9.80 1.77
CA VAL A 9 21.79 -10.89 2.38
C VAL A 9 22.70 -12.11 2.51
N PRO A 10 22.89 -12.65 3.73
CA PRO A 10 23.66 -13.87 3.91
C PRO A 10 23.04 -15.05 3.13
N GLU A 11 23.87 -15.84 2.46
CA GLU A 11 23.41 -17.03 1.73
C GLU A 11 22.72 -18.07 2.63
N SER A 12 23.07 -18.06 3.93
CA SER A 12 22.48 -18.90 4.98
C SER A 12 21.15 -18.39 5.52
N ALA A 13 20.63 -17.27 5.01
CA ALA A 13 19.35 -16.73 5.45
C ALA A 13 18.23 -17.76 5.22
N ASN A 14 17.42 -17.99 6.26
CA ASN A 14 16.25 -18.86 6.20
C ASN A 14 14.94 -18.05 6.11
N GLN A 15 15.00 -16.75 6.38
CA GLN A 15 13.86 -15.84 6.32
C GLN A 15 14.33 -14.48 5.78
N ILE A 16 13.55 -13.90 4.87
CA ILE A 16 13.72 -12.54 4.36
C ILE A 16 12.36 -11.85 4.44
N THR A 17 12.31 -10.66 5.03
CA THR A 17 11.09 -9.83 5.05
C THR A 17 11.31 -8.59 4.18
N LEU A 18 10.31 -8.24 3.36
CA LEU A 18 10.44 -7.19 2.35
C LEU A 18 9.26 -6.20 2.39
N THR A 19 9.57 -4.92 2.63
CA THR A 19 8.68 -3.76 2.40
C THR A 19 9.31 -2.85 1.35
N VAL A 20 8.80 -2.87 0.12
CA VAL A 20 9.30 -2.05 -1.00
C VAL A 20 8.13 -1.62 -1.89
N GLY A 21 8.38 -0.77 -2.89
CA GLY A 21 7.38 -0.35 -3.86
C GLY A 21 6.83 1.07 -3.62
N GLY A 22 6.78 1.54 -2.37
CA GLY A 22 6.26 2.87 -2.05
C GLY A 22 7.04 4.01 -2.71
N ASN A 23 8.37 3.90 -2.77
CA ASN A 23 9.22 4.87 -3.46
C ASN A 23 9.08 4.75 -4.98
N ASP A 24 8.94 3.53 -5.49
CA ASP A 24 8.86 3.20 -6.91
C ASP A 24 7.59 3.79 -7.55
N VAL A 25 6.47 3.80 -6.81
CA VAL A 25 5.22 4.45 -7.24
C VAL A 25 5.17 5.95 -6.93
N GLY A 26 6.12 6.49 -6.16
CA GLY A 26 6.18 7.90 -5.79
C GLY A 26 5.19 8.30 -4.69
N PHE A 27 4.99 7.45 -3.68
CA PHE A 27 4.04 7.67 -2.60
C PHE A 27 4.14 9.06 -1.94
N MET A 28 5.36 9.55 -1.66
CA MET A 28 5.55 10.88 -1.06
C MET A 28 5.08 12.02 -1.99
N THR A 29 5.21 11.86 -3.30
CA THR A 29 4.70 12.83 -4.28
C THR A 29 3.18 12.86 -4.27
N VAL A 30 2.52 11.70 -4.13
CA VAL A 30 1.07 11.62 -3.96
C VAL A 30 0.65 12.32 -2.68
N ALA A 31 1.29 12.00 -1.55
CA ALA A 31 0.98 12.61 -0.26
C ALA A 31 1.10 14.14 -0.29
N GLN A 32 2.17 14.68 -0.90
CA GLN A 32 2.38 16.11 -1.08
C GLN A 32 1.30 16.74 -1.96
N ALA A 33 1.04 16.17 -3.13
CA ALA A 33 0.02 16.68 -4.04
C ALA A 33 -1.39 16.71 -3.40
N CYS A 34 -1.69 15.70 -2.58
CA CYS A 34 -2.95 15.61 -1.85
C CYS A 34 -3.05 16.58 -0.67
N ALA A 35 -1.92 16.97 -0.06
CA ALA A 35 -1.88 18.03 0.95
C ALA A 35 -2.04 19.44 0.33
N GLU A 36 -1.68 19.61 -0.94
CA GLU A 36 -1.77 20.91 -1.62
C GLU A 36 -3.18 21.25 -2.12
N ALA A 37 -3.81 20.35 -2.89
CA ALA A 37 -5.15 20.60 -3.45
C ALA A 37 -5.83 19.30 -3.93
N PRO A 38 -7.18 19.19 -3.85
CA PRO A 38 -7.92 18.02 -4.33
C PRO A 38 -7.68 17.68 -5.82
N SER A 39 -7.60 18.70 -6.69
CA SER A 39 -7.38 18.49 -8.12
C SER A 39 -5.98 17.94 -8.45
N ARG A 40 -4.95 18.34 -7.67
CA ARG A 40 -3.59 17.80 -7.79
C ARG A 40 -3.50 16.38 -7.25
N CYS A 41 -4.24 16.08 -6.19
CA CYS A 41 -4.32 14.74 -5.61
C CYS A 41 -4.76 13.69 -6.62
N GLN A 42 -5.86 13.93 -7.34
CA GLN A 42 -6.40 13.00 -8.32
C GLN A 42 -5.38 12.67 -9.42
N GLY A 43 -4.72 13.69 -9.96
CA GLY A 43 -3.69 13.52 -10.98
C GLY A 43 -2.48 12.73 -10.46
N ALA A 44 -2.04 13.00 -9.23
CA ALA A 44 -0.93 12.27 -8.62
C ALA A 44 -1.27 10.80 -8.34
N ILE A 45 -2.49 10.50 -7.91
CA ILE A 45 -2.98 9.12 -7.71
C ILE A 45 -2.95 8.35 -9.03
N LEU A 46 -3.47 8.93 -10.12
CA LEU A 46 -3.46 8.29 -11.45
C LEU A 46 -2.03 8.02 -11.93
N ALA A 47 -1.14 9.02 -11.81
CA ALA A 47 0.26 8.87 -12.19
C ALA A 47 1.01 7.81 -11.35
N ALA A 48 0.62 7.60 -10.09
CA ALA A 48 1.14 6.51 -9.26
C ALA A 48 0.57 5.16 -9.68
N ALA A 49 -0.72 5.10 -10.04
CA ALA A 49 -1.38 3.89 -10.51
C ALA A 49 -0.74 3.35 -11.81
N ASP A 50 -0.34 4.23 -12.72
CA ASP A 50 0.33 3.85 -13.98
C ASP A 50 1.68 3.14 -13.75
N LYS A 51 2.35 3.40 -12.61
CA LYS A 51 3.64 2.78 -12.25
C LYS A 51 3.51 1.40 -11.61
N LEU A 52 2.29 0.97 -11.24
CA LEU A 52 2.08 -0.29 -10.52
C LEU A 52 2.51 -1.51 -11.34
N GLY A 53 2.39 -1.44 -12.68
CA GLY A 53 2.85 -2.51 -13.57
C GLY A 53 4.37 -2.71 -13.51
N ASP A 54 5.12 -1.63 -13.74
CA ASP A 54 6.59 -1.63 -13.71
C ASP A 54 7.11 -2.02 -12.33
N MET A 55 6.51 -1.48 -11.26
CA MET A 55 6.83 -1.84 -9.88
C MET A 55 6.63 -3.35 -9.61
N GLY A 56 5.57 -3.94 -10.16
CA GLY A 56 5.32 -5.38 -10.07
C GLY A 56 6.41 -6.22 -10.76
N ALA A 57 6.86 -5.81 -11.95
CA ALA A 57 7.93 -6.47 -12.68
C ALA A 57 9.27 -6.39 -11.93
N ASP A 58 9.63 -5.20 -11.44
CA ASP A 58 10.85 -4.97 -10.66
C ASP A 58 10.87 -5.78 -9.35
N LEU A 59 9.72 -5.89 -8.68
CA LEU A 59 9.58 -6.74 -7.50
C LEU A 59 9.83 -8.21 -7.83
N GLY A 60 9.31 -8.71 -8.96
CA GLY A 60 9.57 -10.08 -9.41
C GLY A 60 11.06 -10.37 -9.66
N LEU A 61 11.77 -9.42 -10.27
CA LEU A 61 13.23 -9.51 -10.47
C LEU A 61 13.99 -9.50 -9.14
N LEU A 62 13.62 -8.63 -8.21
CA LEU A 62 14.23 -8.56 -6.89
C LEU A 62 14.05 -9.87 -6.11
N ILE A 63 12.84 -10.41 -6.09
CA ILE A 63 12.54 -11.67 -5.40
C ILE A 63 13.35 -12.83 -6.00
N THR A 64 13.44 -12.89 -7.34
CA THR A 64 14.25 -13.90 -8.05
C THR A 64 15.72 -13.81 -7.63
N ALA A 65 16.29 -12.61 -7.61
CA ALA A 65 17.67 -12.40 -7.21
C ALA A 65 17.93 -12.76 -5.74
N LEU A 66 17.00 -12.42 -4.83
CA LEU A 66 17.07 -12.82 -3.42
C LEU A 66 17.01 -14.35 -3.27
N LYS A 67 16.20 -15.03 -4.09
CA LYS A 67 16.09 -16.49 -4.06
C LYS A 67 17.35 -17.17 -4.62
N THR A 68 18.01 -16.56 -5.60
CA THR A 68 19.34 -17.01 -6.04
C THR A 68 20.40 -16.82 -4.95
N GLN A 69 20.39 -15.67 -4.25
CA GLN A 69 21.35 -15.36 -3.19
C GLN A 69 21.16 -16.24 -1.94
N ALA A 70 19.90 -16.47 -1.52
CA ALA A 70 19.56 -17.27 -0.34
C ALA A 70 18.52 -18.35 -0.71
N PRO A 71 18.94 -19.48 -1.32
CA PRO A 71 18.04 -20.49 -1.87
C PRO A 71 17.07 -21.08 -0.83
N LYS A 72 17.51 -21.20 0.43
CA LYS A 72 16.74 -21.76 1.54
C LYS A 72 15.78 -20.76 2.18
N ALA A 73 15.87 -19.46 1.86
CA ALA A 73 15.07 -18.44 2.51
C ALA A 73 13.59 -18.52 2.12
N THR A 74 12.70 -18.44 3.10
CA THR A 74 11.31 -18.06 2.88
C THR A 74 11.22 -16.54 2.81
N ILE A 75 10.67 -16.01 1.72
CA ILE A 75 10.55 -14.57 1.48
C ILE A 75 9.12 -14.13 1.83
N PHE A 76 9.01 -13.28 2.85
CA PHE A 76 7.77 -12.67 3.30
C PHE A 76 7.70 -11.25 2.78
N VAL A 77 6.90 -11.04 1.73
CA VAL A 77 6.63 -9.70 1.26
C VAL A 77 5.46 -9.13 2.06
N THR A 78 5.70 -8.02 2.73
CA THR A 78 4.74 -7.36 3.61
C THR A 78 4.15 -6.14 2.91
N GLY A 79 2.85 -5.93 3.11
CA GLY A 79 2.16 -4.71 2.65
C GLY A 79 2.47 -3.48 3.50
N TYR A 80 1.88 -2.36 3.10
CA TYR A 80 1.85 -1.15 3.91
C TYR A 80 0.58 -1.15 4.78
N PRO A 81 0.59 -0.50 5.95
CA PRO A 81 -0.62 -0.33 6.72
C PRO A 81 -1.58 0.60 5.98
N GLN A 82 -2.89 0.40 6.14
CA GLN A 82 -3.84 1.41 5.70
C GLN A 82 -3.74 2.64 6.59
N ILE A 83 -3.38 3.77 5.98
CA ILE A 83 -3.13 5.03 6.69
C ILE A 83 -4.27 6.03 6.52
N PHE A 84 -5.18 5.77 5.58
CA PHE A 84 -6.40 6.53 5.39
C PHE A 84 -7.61 5.68 5.76
N GLN A 85 -8.65 6.34 6.24
CA GLN A 85 -9.97 5.76 6.47
C GLN A 85 -10.95 6.51 5.57
N PRO A 86 -12.02 5.86 5.07
CA PRO A 86 -13.04 6.55 4.30
C PRO A 86 -13.62 7.73 5.10
N SER A 87 -14.07 8.75 4.38
CA SER A 87 -14.73 9.89 5.02
C SER A 87 -16.04 9.42 5.65
N LEU A 88 -16.32 9.82 6.90
CA LEU A 88 -17.60 9.53 7.57
C LEU A 88 -18.72 10.47 7.09
N THR A 89 -18.70 10.89 5.82
CA THR A 89 -19.57 11.94 5.27
C THR A 89 -20.91 11.44 4.76
N GLU A 90 -21.26 10.17 5.01
CA GLU A 90 -22.65 9.73 4.97
C GLU A 90 -23.50 10.83 5.64
N GLY A 91 -24.46 11.44 4.95
CA GLY A 91 -25.38 12.43 5.52
C GLY A 91 -24.88 13.84 5.89
N CYS A 92 -23.57 14.17 5.86
CA CYS A 92 -23.09 15.52 6.22
C CYS A 92 -22.26 16.18 5.10
N PRO A 93 -22.63 17.38 4.60
CA PRO A 93 -21.84 18.10 3.61
C PRO A 93 -20.55 18.63 4.25
N ALA A 94 -19.47 17.85 4.20
CA ALA A 94 -18.14 18.34 4.56
C ALA A 94 -17.56 19.18 3.43
N LEU A 95 -16.90 20.30 3.78
CA LEU A 95 -15.95 20.97 2.89
C LEU A 95 -14.81 19.98 2.60
N PRO A 96 -14.56 19.58 1.35
CA PRO A 96 -13.52 18.60 1.06
C PRO A 96 -12.17 19.32 1.02
N LEU A 97 -11.55 19.48 2.20
CA LEU A 97 -10.18 19.97 2.27
C LEU A 97 -9.19 18.93 1.72
N ILE A 98 -9.50 17.63 1.83
CA ILE A 98 -8.69 16.50 1.36
C ILE A 98 -9.62 15.40 0.81
N PRO A 99 -9.34 14.81 -0.37
CA PRO A 99 -10.15 13.72 -0.94
C PRO A 99 -9.81 12.39 -0.27
N LEU A 100 -10.27 12.21 0.98
CA LEU A 100 -9.94 11.06 1.83
C LEU A 100 -10.36 9.71 1.22
N ASP A 101 -11.48 9.68 0.51
CA ASP A 101 -11.97 8.46 -0.17
C ASP A 101 -11.09 8.07 -1.36
N ALA A 102 -10.58 9.05 -2.11
CA ALA A 102 -9.64 8.80 -3.21
C ALA A 102 -8.29 8.29 -2.67
N LEU A 103 -7.83 8.86 -1.56
CA LEU A 103 -6.64 8.40 -0.85
C LEU A 103 -6.80 6.97 -0.32
N TYR A 104 -7.96 6.66 0.28
CA TYR A 104 -8.31 5.31 0.74
C TYR A 104 -8.35 4.31 -0.43
N ALA A 105 -8.96 4.68 -1.54
CA ALA A 105 -9.03 3.83 -2.73
C ALA A 105 -7.64 3.60 -3.35
N ALA A 106 -6.79 4.63 -3.39
CA ALA A 106 -5.42 4.53 -3.87
C ALA A 106 -4.57 3.59 -3.00
N ASP A 107 -4.67 3.73 -1.68
CA ASP A 107 -4.02 2.87 -0.69
C ASP A 107 -4.44 1.41 -0.87
N SER A 108 -5.76 1.16 -0.97
CA SER A 108 -6.34 -0.15 -1.23
C SER A 108 -5.91 -0.74 -2.59
N ALA A 109 -5.76 0.09 -3.62
CA ALA A 109 -5.30 -0.34 -4.94
C ALA A 109 -3.82 -0.78 -4.91
N GLY A 110 -2.99 -0.08 -4.14
CA GLY A 110 -1.59 -0.44 -3.89
C GLY A 110 -1.46 -1.82 -3.25
N ASP A 111 -2.22 -2.07 -2.18
CA ASP A 111 -2.29 -3.39 -1.52
C ASP A 111 -2.74 -4.49 -2.49
N GLY A 112 -3.75 -4.18 -3.32
CA GLY A 112 -4.23 -5.10 -4.35
C GLY A 112 -3.19 -5.42 -5.41
N ALA A 113 -2.41 -4.43 -5.85
CA ALA A 113 -1.34 -4.60 -6.82
C ALA A 113 -0.19 -5.44 -6.26
N LEU A 114 0.25 -5.14 -5.03
CA LEU A 114 1.25 -5.94 -4.32
C LEU A 114 0.80 -7.40 -4.25
N ARG A 115 -0.45 -7.64 -3.84
CA ARG A 115 -1.03 -8.98 -3.75
C ARG A 115 -1.02 -9.71 -5.10
N ARG A 116 -1.45 -9.06 -6.19
CA ARG A 116 -1.45 -9.65 -7.54
C ARG A 116 -0.05 -10.00 -8.04
N SER A 117 0.95 -9.15 -7.77
CA SER A 117 2.32 -9.35 -8.24
C SER A 117 3.04 -10.49 -7.51
N ILE A 118 2.67 -10.80 -6.26
CA ILE A 118 3.37 -11.81 -5.45
C ILE A 118 2.62 -13.14 -5.36
N TRP A 119 1.28 -13.13 -5.36
CA TRP A 119 0.46 -14.34 -5.23
C TRP A 119 0.77 -15.47 -6.22
N PRO A 120 1.11 -15.24 -7.49
CA PRO A 120 1.45 -16.34 -8.39
C PRO A 120 2.80 -17.00 -8.08
N THR A 121 3.64 -16.43 -7.21
CA THR A 121 5.04 -16.89 -7.07
C THR A 121 5.50 -17.18 -5.64
N HIS A 122 4.92 -16.58 -4.59
CA HIS A 122 5.44 -16.71 -3.21
C HIS A 122 4.35 -16.69 -2.12
N ALA A 123 4.65 -17.29 -0.96
CA ALA A 123 3.79 -17.26 0.23
C ALA A 123 3.74 -15.85 0.82
N VAL A 124 2.68 -15.10 0.49
CA VAL A 124 2.39 -13.78 1.06
C VAL A 124 1.83 -13.98 2.48
N VAL A 125 2.37 -13.27 3.48
CA VAL A 125 1.65 -13.12 4.75
C VAL A 125 0.37 -12.37 4.41
N PRO A 126 -0.83 -12.96 4.59
CA PRO A 126 -2.05 -12.23 4.34
C PRO A 126 -2.00 -10.92 5.14
N ALA A 127 -2.51 -9.83 4.58
CA ALA A 127 -2.83 -8.61 5.34
C ALA A 127 -3.84 -8.86 6.49
N ALA A 128 -4.15 -10.12 6.78
CA ALA A 128 -5.03 -10.58 7.82
C ALA A 128 -4.24 -11.12 9.03
N LEU A 129 -3.54 -10.22 9.73
CA LEU A 129 -3.84 -10.05 11.16
C LEU A 129 -5.00 -9.05 11.27
N ARG A 130 -6.09 -9.34 10.54
CA ARG A 130 -7.36 -8.65 10.67
C ARG A 130 -8.03 -9.33 11.84
N SER A 131 -7.89 -8.75 13.03
CA SER A 131 -9.02 -8.83 13.95
C SER A 131 -10.23 -8.32 13.17
N PRO A 132 -11.37 -9.02 13.16
CA PRO A 132 -12.60 -8.39 12.73
C PRO A 132 -12.74 -7.10 13.56
N ALA A 133 -13.10 -6.02 12.89
CA ALA A 133 -13.56 -4.77 13.47
C ALA A 133 -14.31 -5.00 14.80
N THR A 134 -13.61 -4.90 15.93
CA THR A 134 -14.20 -4.93 17.29
C THR A 134 -14.19 -3.55 17.91
N HIS A 135 -13.76 -2.52 17.18
CA HIS A 135 -13.80 -1.18 17.71
C HIS A 135 -15.25 -0.65 17.58
N PRO A 136 -15.87 -0.13 18.65
CA PRO A 136 -17.22 0.43 18.59
C PRO A 136 -17.46 1.54 17.55
N ARG A 137 -16.41 2.03 16.86
CA ARG A 137 -16.50 2.96 15.72
C ARG A 137 -16.85 2.28 14.39
N ASP A 138 -16.78 0.96 14.31
CA ASP A 138 -17.12 0.18 13.12
C ASP A 138 -18.62 -0.15 13.05
N ALA A 139 -19.37 0.10 14.12
CA ALA A 139 -20.82 0.04 14.13
C ALA A 139 -21.36 1.36 13.56
N ASN A 140 -21.91 1.31 12.34
CA ASN A 140 -22.58 2.39 11.61
C ASN A 140 -23.27 3.40 12.55
N PRO A 141 -22.60 4.50 12.97
CA PRO A 141 -23.25 5.53 13.72
C PRO A 141 -23.97 6.38 12.69
N THR A 142 -25.31 6.39 12.73
CA THR A 142 -26.11 7.31 11.93
C THR A 142 -25.51 8.71 12.08
N PRO A 143 -25.00 9.33 11.01
CA PRO A 143 -24.25 10.57 11.10
C PRO A 143 -25.19 11.70 11.51
N GLN A 144 -25.09 12.16 12.75
CA GLN A 144 -25.83 13.32 13.24
C GLN A 144 -24.96 14.55 13.01
N CYS A 145 -25.28 15.33 11.97
CA CYS A 145 -24.65 16.62 11.77
C CYS A 145 -25.10 17.54 12.93
N GLY A 146 -24.16 17.97 13.76
CA GLY A 146 -24.41 19.03 14.72
C GLY A 146 -24.85 20.28 13.96
N ALA A 147 -26.03 20.80 14.28
CA ALA A 147 -26.50 22.12 13.85
C ALA A 147 -25.51 23.22 14.31
N PRO A 148 -25.46 24.38 13.65
CA PRO A 148 -24.44 25.42 13.88
C PRO A 148 -24.36 25.91 15.33
#